data_AF-A0A0A9Z8H6-F1
#
_entry.id   AF-A0A0A9Z8H6-F1
#
_cell.length_a   1.000
_cell.length_b   1.000
_cell.length_c   1.000
_cell.angle_alpha   90.00
_cell.angle_beta   90.00
_cell.angle_gamma   90.00
#
_symmetry.space_group_name_H-M   'P 1'
#
loop_
_entity.id
_entity.type
_entity.pdbx_description
1 polymer ?
#
loop_
_entity_poly.entity_id
_entity_poly.type
_entity_poly.pdbx_seq_one_letter_code
_entity_poly.pdbx_strand_id
1 'polypeptide(L)'
;SFMKQGTTLPGDVLLVTAFISYVGCFTKQYRQDLLHKMWLPVLKTIEPAVPITEGLDPLSLLTDDAQIAAWNNEGLPSDRMSTENATILSNTDRWPLMIDPQLQGLKWIKRKYGQNVTVLRVGQKGYMESLETALRTGVTVLMENIEESLDPVLDTLLGRNLIKKGKAIKIGDKEVEFHQDFRLILDTKLA
;
A
#
# COMPACT_ATOMS: atom_id res chain seq x y z
N SER A 1 17.93 21.29 -15.60
CA SER A 1 17.07 22.35 -16.17
C SER A 1 15.63 21.87 -16.10
N PHE A 2 14.70 22.70 -15.64
CA PHE A 2 13.27 22.39 -15.55
C PHE A 2 12.71 21.80 -16.86
N MET A 3 13.17 22.30 -18.01
CA MET A 3 12.76 21.81 -19.33
C MET A 3 13.11 20.33 -19.56
N LYS A 4 14.25 19.86 -19.04
CA LYS A 4 14.69 18.45 -19.15
C LYS A 4 13.89 17.53 -18.22
N GLN A 5 13.51 18.02 -17.04
CA GLN A 5 12.61 17.29 -16.13
C GLN A 5 11.20 17.18 -16.72
N GLY A 6 10.70 18.23 -17.38
CA GLY A 6 9.40 18.18 -18.06
C GLY A 6 9.32 17.11 -19.15
N THR A 7 10.43 16.81 -19.83
CA THR A 7 10.46 15.77 -20.87
C THR A 7 10.52 14.34 -20.32
N THR A 8 11.16 14.10 -19.17
CA THR A 8 11.32 12.75 -18.60
C THR A 8 10.19 12.39 -17.64
N LEU A 9 9.48 13.38 -17.10
CA LEU A 9 8.44 13.18 -16.09
C LEU A 9 7.40 12.12 -16.47
N PRO A 10 6.84 12.06 -17.70
CA PRO A 10 5.87 11.01 -18.04
C PRO A 10 6.45 9.60 -17.97
N GLY A 11 7.69 9.40 -18.41
CA GLY A 11 8.38 8.12 -18.34
C GLY A 11 8.77 7.74 -16.91
N ASP A 12 9.21 8.73 -16.13
CA ASP A 12 9.54 8.54 -14.71
C ASP A 12 8.29 8.12 -13.92
N VAL A 13 7.17 8.82 -14.10
CA VAL A 13 5.88 8.48 -13.49
C VAL A 13 5.41 7.08 -13.92
N LEU A 14 5.50 6.75 -15.21
CA LEU A 14 5.15 5.41 -15.70
C LEU A 14 5.92 4.30 -14.95
N LEU A 15 7.23 4.47 -14.80
CA LEU A 15 8.09 3.49 -14.14
C LEU A 15 7.77 3.38 -12.64
N VAL A 16 7.59 4.52 -11.97
CA VAL A 16 7.27 4.59 -10.54
C VAL A 16 5.90 3.97 -10.26
N THR A 17 4.88 4.29 -11.06
CA THR A 17 3.54 3.71 -10.92
C THR A 17 3.56 2.21 -11.17
N ALA A 18 4.29 1.73 -12.18
CA ALA A 18 4.48 0.30 -12.41
C ALA A 18 5.15 -0.39 -11.21
N PHE A 19 6.18 0.26 -10.63
CA PHE A 19 6.87 -0.26 -9.46
C PHE A 19 5.92 -0.45 -8.28
N ILE A 20 5.20 0.59 -7.86
CA ILE A 20 4.30 0.48 -6.69
C ILE A 20 3.09 -0.42 -6.93
N SER A 21 2.66 -0.58 -8.18
CA SER A 21 1.47 -1.37 -8.51
C SER A 21 1.75 -2.88 -8.55
N TYR A 22 2.96 -3.28 -8.98
CA TYR A 22 3.25 -4.69 -9.29
C TYR A 22 4.34 -5.32 -8.43
N VAL A 23 5.23 -4.52 -7.83
CA VAL A 23 6.47 -5.07 -7.26
C VAL A 23 6.29 -5.60 -5.83
N GLY A 24 5.25 -5.17 -5.13
CA GLY A 24 5.05 -5.45 -3.70
C GLY A 24 5.14 -6.92 -3.30
N CYS A 25 4.67 -7.84 -4.13
CA CYS A 25 4.66 -9.28 -3.84
C CYS A 25 5.97 -10.02 -4.18
N PHE A 26 6.95 -9.37 -4.81
CA PHE A 26 8.15 -10.03 -5.31
C PHE A 26 9.36 -9.88 -4.39
N THR A 27 10.26 -10.85 -4.48
CA THR A 27 11.56 -10.86 -3.77
C THR A 27 12.49 -9.77 -4.30
N LYS A 28 13.38 -9.25 -3.45
CA LYS A 28 14.35 -8.19 -3.81
C LYS A 28 15.03 -8.42 -5.16
N GLN A 29 15.54 -9.63 -5.42
CA GLN A 29 16.22 -9.94 -6.68
C GLN A 29 15.28 -9.81 -7.88
N TYR A 30 14.05 -10.32 -7.76
CA TYR A 30 13.08 -10.25 -8.83
C TYR A 30 12.62 -8.81 -9.10
N ARG A 31 12.52 -7.96 -8.07
CA ARG A 31 12.27 -6.51 -8.24
C ARG A 31 13.33 -5.85 -9.11
N GLN A 32 14.60 -6.16 -8.86
CA GLN A 32 15.74 -5.64 -9.61
C GLN A 32 15.73 -6.14 -11.06
N ASP A 33 15.40 -7.42 -11.26
CA ASP A 33 15.29 -8.02 -12.60
C ASP A 33 14.13 -7.40 -13.40
N LEU A 34 12.95 -7.21 -12.79
CA LEU A 34 11.82 -6.48 -13.38
C LEU A 34 12.25 -5.10 -13.86
N LEU A 35 12.87 -4.31 -12.98
CA LEU A 35 13.24 -2.94 -13.26
C LEU A 35 14.33 -2.84 -14.34
N HIS A 36 15.45 -3.52 -14.13
CA HIS A 36 16.67 -3.31 -14.92
C HIS A 36 16.80 -4.22 -16.14
N LYS A 37 16.23 -5.43 -16.09
CA LYS A 37 16.36 -6.41 -17.19
C LYS A 37 15.13 -6.46 -18.08
N MET A 38 13.97 -5.98 -17.63
CA MET A 38 12.73 -6.05 -18.39
C MET A 38 12.15 -4.66 -18.71
N TRP A 39 11.77 -3.88 -17.70
CA TRP A 39 11.04 -2.62 -17.92
C TRP A 39 11.88 -1.53 -18.57
N LEU A 40 13.03 -1.18 -17.99
CA LEU A 40 13.91 -0.15 -18.55
C LEU A 40 14.38 -0.49 -19.98
N PRO A 41 14.79 -1.73 -20.32
CA PRO A 41 15.09 -2.10 -21.68
C PRO A 41 13.91 -1.92 -22.64
N VAL A 42 12.72 -2.41 -22.28
CA VAL A 42 11.52 -2.30 -23.13
C VAL A 42 11.14 -0.84 -23.39
N LEU A 43 11.17 0.02 -22.37
CA LEU A 43 10.85 1.45 -22.54
C LEU A 43 11.81 2.16 -23.50
N LYS A 44 13.06 1.69 -23.59
CA LYS A 44 14.07 2.20 -24.54
C LYS A 44 13.86 1.70 -25.97
N THR A 45 13.19 0.55 -26.17
CA THR A 45 12.95 -0.02 -27.51
C THR A 45 11.66 0.48 -28.17
N ILE A 46 10.80 1.20 -27.46
CA ILE A 46 9.58 1.80 -28.01
C ILE A 46 9.97 2.96 -28.95
N GLU A 47 9.26 3.14 -30.07
CA GLU A 47 9.46 4.28 -30.98
C GLU A 47 8.23 5.21 -31.00
N PRO A 48 8.41 6.52 -30.67
CA PRO A 48 9.64 7.14 -30.16
C PRO A 48 9.97 6.65 -28.74
N ALA A 49 11.26 6.65 -28.38
CA ALA A 49 11.71 6.21 -27.06
C ALA A 49 11.06 7.03 -25.95
N VAL A 50 10.64 6.34 -24.89
CA VAL A 50 10.07 7.00 -23.71
C VAL A 50 11.21 7.67 -22.94
N PRO A 51 11.24 9.02 -22.80
CA PRO A 51 12.30 9.69 -22.07
C PRO A 51 12.17 9.41 -20.57
N ILE A 52 13.26 8.97 -19.95
CA ILE A 52 13.32 8.62 -18.52
C ILE A 52 14.62 9.19 -17.95
N THR A 53 14.59 9.63 -16.70
CA THR A 53 15.76 10.06 -15.95
C THR A 53 16.74 8.90 -15.80
N GLU A 54 17.99 9.09 -16.24
CA GLU A 54 19.02 8.07 -16.06
C GLU A 54 19.29 7.83 -14.57
N GLY A 55 19.31 6.56 -14.16
CA GLY A 55 19.50 6.18 -12.77
C GLY A 55 18.32 6.53 -11.86
N LEU A 56 17.11 6.73 -12.41
CA LEU A 56 15.90 6.98 -11.61
C LEU A 56 15.72 5.90 -10.54
N ASP A 57 15.67 6.35 -9.28
CA ASP A 57 15.17 5.54 -8.18
C ASP A 57 13.64 5.64 -8.13
N PRO A 58 12.89 4.53 -8.30
CA PRO A 58 11.42 4.55 -8.24
C PRO A 58 10.84 5.10 -6.94
N LEU A 59 11.62 5.09 -5.85
CA LEU A 59 11.18 5.61 -4.55
C LEU A 59 11.30 7.13 -4.46
N SER A 60 12.20 7.75 -5.24
CA SER A 60 12.55 9.16 -5.09
C SER A 60 11.43 10.15 -5.41
N LEU A 61 10.40 9.70 -6.15
CA LEU A 61 9.19 10.50 -6.41
C LEU A 61 8.08 10.33 -5.36
N LEU A 62 8.21 9.35 -4.46
CA LEU A 62 7.15 8.93 -3.53
C LEU A 62 7.53 9.06 -2.06
N THR A 63 8.81 9.22 -1.77
CA THR A 63 9.35 9.42 -0.44
C THR A 63 10.63 10.26 -0.51
N ASP A 64 10.96 10.91 0.60
CA ASP A 64 12.20 11.64 0.80
C ASP A 64 12.96 11.10 2.03
N ASP A 65 14.19 11.59 2.22
CA ASP A 65 15.05 11.18 3.33
C ASP A 65 14.45 11.49 4.70
N ALA A 66 13.65 12.56 4.81
CA ALA A 66 12.98 12.92 6.06
C ALA A 66 11.89 11.90 6.42
N GLN A 67 11.11 11.47 5.44
CA GLN A 67 10.06 10.46 5.60
C GLN A 67 10.66 9.08 5.92
N ILE A 68 11.78 8.72 5.28
CA ILE A 68 12.53 7.49 5.57
C ILE A 68 13.08 7.52 7.00
N ALA A 69 13.68 8.64 7.42
CA ALA A 69 14.17 8.82 8.78
C ALA A 69 13.04 8.71 9.81
N ALA A 70 11.86 9.26 9.51
CA ALA A 70 10.67 9.12 10.35
C ALA A 70 10.26 7.64 10.49
N TRP A 71 10.18 6.88 9.39
CA TRP A 71 9.86 5.45 9.46
C TRP A 71 10.87 4.65 10.28
N ASN A 72 12.17 4.95 10.14
CA ASN A 72 13.20 4.31 10.95
C ASN A 72 13.03 4.60 12.45
N ASN A 73 12.68 5.85 12.81
CA ASN A 73 12.36 6.22 14.19
C ASN A 73 11.09 5.55 14.71
N GLU A 74 10.14 5.25 13.82
CA GLU A 74 8.93 4.46 14.08
C GLU A 74 9.20 2.94 14.14
N GLY A 75 10.45 2.51 13.93
CA GLY A 75 10.87 1.11 14.05
C GLY A 75 10.79 0.28 12.76
N LEU A 76 10.62 0.92 11.60
CA LEU A 76 10.85 0.28 10.31
C LEU A 76 12.35 -0.08 10.18
N PRO A 77 12.70 -1.28 9.69
CA PRO A 77 14.09 -1.60 9.37
C PRO A 77 14.64 -0.68 8.28
N SER A 78 15.92 -0.30 8.39
CA SER A 78 16.58 0.62 7.47
C SER A 78 17.03 0.00 6.14
N ASP A 79 16.65 -1.26 5.89
CA ASP A 79 17.00 -1.92 4.64
C ASP A 79 16.13 -1.42 3.48
N ARG A 80 16.66 -1.60 2.26
CA ARG A 80 16.01 -1.14 1.03
C ARG A 80 14.63 -1.76 0.82
N MET A 81 14.46 -3.05 1.12
CA MET A 81 13.18 -3.75 0.88
C MET A 81 12.10 -3.25 1.84
N SER A 82 12.46 -3.00 3.10
CA SER A 82 11.55 -2.38 4.08
C SER A 82 11.13 -0.97 3.65
N THR A 83 12.08 -0.16 3.15
CA THR A 83 11.77 1.18 2.62
C THR A 83 10.85 1.13 1.40
N GLU A 84 11.09 0.20 0.48
CA GLU A 84 10.21 -0.04 -0.69
C GLU A 84 8.80 -0.44 -0.24
N ASN A 85 8.69 -1.39 0.70
CA ASN A 85 7.41 -1.85 1.22
C ASN A 85 6.65 -0.72 1.94
N ALA A 86 7.34 0.09 2.74
CA ALA A 86 6.73 1.24 3.42
C ALA A 86 6.26 2.32 2.43
N THR A 87 7.00 2.52 1.34
CA THR A 87 6.63 3.44 0.27
C THR A 87 5.38 2.94 -0.46
N ILE A 88 5.33 1.67 -0.83
CA ILE A 88 4.16 1.03 -1.44
C ILE A 88 2.95 1.14 -0.50
N LEU A 89 3.13 0.74 0.76
CA LEU A 89 2.06 0.77 1.75
C LEU A 89 1.53 2.19 1.96
N SER A 90 2.39 3.20 1.98
CA SER A 90 1.98 4.59 2.22
C SER A 90 1.25 5.20 1.03
N ASN A 91 1.64 4.84 -0.20
CA ASN A 91 1.13 5.43 -1.45
C ASN A 91 0.09 4.58 -2.19
N THR A 92 -0.23 3.37 -1.72
CA THR A 92 -1.25 2.54 -2.36
C THR A 92 -2.65 2.99 -1.94
N ASP A 93 -3.51 3.15 -2.95
CA ASP A 93 -4.92 3.29 -2.72
C ASP A 93 -5.50 1.95 -2.26
N ARG A 94 -5.14 0.82 -2.87
CA ARG A 94 -5.72 -0.50 -2.51
C ARG A 94 -5.46 -0.84 -1.04
N TRP A 95 -6.26 -1.75 -0.48
CA TRP A 95 -5.99 -2.29 0.85
C TRP A 95 -4.72 -3.16 0.81
N PRO A 96 -3.61 -2.73 1.45
CA PRO A 96 -2.39 -3.52 1.42
C PRO A 96 -2.52 -4.71 2.37
N LEU A 97 -2.12 -5.89 1.89
CA LEU A 97 -1.87 -7.06 2.71
C LEU A 97 -0.37 -7.18 2.99
N MET A 98 0.01 -7.04 4.25
CA MET A 98 1.36 -7.25 4.74
C MET A 98 1.54 -8.72 5.13
N ILE A 99 2.52 -9.37 4.52
CA ILE A 99 3.02 -10.67 4.96
C ILE A 99 4.20 -10.39 5.89
N ASP A 100 3.99 -10.50 7.19
CA ASP A 100 4.93 -10.07 8.23
C ASP A 100 5.12 -11.16 9.31
N PRO A 101 5.84 -12.25 8.99
CA PRO A 101 6.09 -13.33 9.95
C PRO A 101 6.88 -12.88 11.20
N GLN A 102 7.62 -11.77 11.10
CA GLN A 102 8.47 -11.24 12.18
C GLN A 102 7.79 -10.13 13.00
N LEU A 103 6.57 -9.71 12.62
CA LEU A 103 5.81 -8.64 13.26
C LEU A 103 6.54 -7.28 13.29
N GLN A 104 7.43 -7.04 12.33
CA GLN A 104 8.16 -5.77 12.23
C GLN A 104 7.29 -4.67 11.61
N GLY A 105 6.64 -4.97 10.49
CA GLY A 105 5.67 -4.10 9.84
C GLY A 105 4.50 -3.77 10.77
N LEU A 106 3.98 -4.77 11.49
CA LEU A 106 2.91 -4.57 12.47
C LEU A 106 3.29 -3.54 13.56
N LYS A 107 4.50 -3.66 14.12
CA LYS A 107 5.02 -2.70 15.13
C LYS A 107 5.18 -1.31 14.55
N TRP A 108 5.71 -1.21 13.33
CA TRP A 108 5.88 0.06 12.64
C TRP A 108 4.54 0.76 12.40
N ILE A 109 3.53 0.07 11.86
CA ILE A 109 2.20 0.65 11.61
C ILE A 109 1.56 1.16 12.90
N LYS A 110 1.59 0.37 13.99
CA LYS A 110 1.04 0.81 15.28
C LYS A 110 1.75 2.06 15.82
N ARG A 111 3.06 2.18 15.60
CA ARG A 111 3.82 3.35 16.03
C ARG A 111 3.59 4.57 15.15
N LYS A 112 3.51 4.38 13.84
CA LYS A 112 3.24 5.42 12.83
C LYS A 112 1.88 6.08 13.02
N TYR A 113 0.82 5.28 13.19
CA TYR A 113 -0.53 5.81 13.34
C TYR A 113 -0.91 6.09 14.80
N GLY A 114 -0.23 5.49 15.77
CA GLY A 114 -0.47 5.74 17.19
C GLY A 114 -1.93 5.49 17.59
N GLN A 115 -2.60 6.53 18.10
CA GLN A 115 -4.01 6.47 18.48
C GLN A 115 -4.98 6.53 17.29
N ASN A 116 -4.50 6.85 16.09
CA ASN A 116 -5.32 7.01 14.88
C ASN A 116 -5.53 5.69 14.13
N VAL A 117 -5.11 4.55 14.70
CA VAL A 117 -5.37 3.22 14.15
C VAL A 117 -6.19 2.37 15.13
N THR A 118 -7.25 1.76 14.61
CA THR A 118 -8.04 0.75 15.33
C THR A 118 -7.55 -0.63 14.94
N VAL A 119 -7.07 -1.39 15.93
CA VAL A 119 -6.58 -2.75 15.71
C VAL A 119 -7.73 -3.74 15.90
N LEU A 120 -8.04 -4.51 14.87
CA LEU A 120 -9.11 -5.52 14.86
C LEU A 120 -8.55 -6.90 14.53
N ARG A 121 -9.23 -7.94 15.00
CA ARG A 121 -8.99 -9.34 14.63
C ARG A 121 -10.28 -9.95 14.10
N VAL A 122 -10.18 -10.71 13.03
CA VAL A 122 -11.34 -11.43 12.49
C VAL A 122 -11.83 -12.42 13.55
N GLY A 123 -13.15 -12.52 13.74
CA GLY A 123 -13.77 -13.43 14.70
C GLY A 123 -13.79 -12.97 16.16
N GLN A 124 -13.10 -11.88 16.54
CA GLN A 124 -13.25 -11.35 17.91
C GLN A 124 -14.64 -10.75 18.12
N LYS A 125 -15.20 -10.88 19.33
CA LYS A 125 -16.52 -10.32 19.65
C LYS A 125 -16.54 -8.81 19.38
N GLY A 126 -17.54 -8.35 18.62
CA GLY A 126 -17.73 -6.92 18.30
C GLY A 126 -16.83 -6.38 17.18
N TYR A 127 -16.02 -7.20 16.49
CA TYR A 127 -15.15 -6.70 15.42
C TYR A 127 -15.91 -6.01 14.28
N MET A 128 -17.08 -6.55 13.92
CA MET A 128 -17.96 -5.99 12.90
C MET A 128 -18.49 -4.61 13.29
N GLU A 129 -18.94 -4.45 14.54
CA GLU A 129 -19.45 -3.17 15.03
C GLU A 129 -18.36 -2.08 15.03
N SER A 130 -17.14 -2.46 15.46
CA SER A 130 -15.97 -1.57 15.41
C SER A 130 -15.59 -1.21 13.97
N LEU A 131 -15.62 -2.18 13.05
CA LEU A 131 -15.34 -1.96 11.63
C LEU A 131 -16.38 -1.04 10.98
N GLU A 132 -17.67 -1.28 11.23
CA GLU A 132 -18.75 -0.43 10.76
C GLU A 132 -18.62 1.01 11.29
N THR A 133 -18.17 1.17 12.54
CA THR A 133 -17.91 2.49 13.14
C THR A 133 -16.75 3.18 12.45
N ALA A 134 -15.62 2.48 12.25
CA ALA A 134 -14.45 3.03 11.57
C ALA A 134 -14.75 3.47 10.14
N LEU A 135 -15.57 2.71 9.41
CA LEU A 135 -16.03 3.06 8.05
C LEU A 135 -16.81 4.38 8.01
N ARG A 136 -17.64 4.64 9.03
CA ARG A 136 -18.41 5.89 9.15
C ARG A 136 -17.54 7.07 9.58
N THR A 137 -16.54 6.83 10.44
CA THR A 137 -15.72 7.89 11.04
C THR A 137 -14.41 8.16 10.30
N GLY A 138 -14.06 7.36 9.29
CA GLY A 138 -12.82 7.54 8.52
C GLY A 138 -11.55 7.10 9.24
N VAL A 139 -11.67 6.27 10.28
CA VAL A 139 -10.52 5.81 11.06
C VAL A 139 -9.78 4.72 10.29
N THR A 140 -8.44 4.73 10.38
CA THR A 140 -7.62 3.64 9.82
C THR A 140 -7.80 2.36 10.65
N VAL A 141 -8.10 1.25 9.98
CA VAL A 141 -8.22 -0.08 10.60
C VAL A 141 -7.02 -0.93 10.21
N LEU A 142 -6.39 -1.53 11.21
CA LEU A 142 -5.39 -2.59 11.04
C LEU A 142 -6.02 -3.92 11.44
N MET A 143 -6.23 -4.80 10.47
CA MET A 143 -6.76 -6.14 10.69
C MET A 143 -5.62 -7.15 10.81
N GLU A 144 -5.42 -7.71 12.00
CA GLU A 144 -4.31 -8.60 12.32
C GLU A 144 -4.65 -10.08 12.12
N ASN A 145 -3.61 -10.86 11.83
CA ASN A 145 -3.65 -12.33 11.74
C ASN A 145 -4.73 -12.81 10.77
N ILE A 146 -4.76 -12.23 9.57
CA ILE A 146 -5.58 -12.70 8.47
C ILE A 146 -5.15 -14.13 8.11
N GLU A 147 -6.11 -15.05 8.09
CA GLU A 147 -5.92 -16.44 7.66
C GLU A 147 -6.09 -16.56 6.13
N GLU A 148 -5.85 -17.76 5.59
CA GLU A 148 -6.01 -18.03 4.14
C GLU A 148 -7.44 -17.78 3.65
N SER A 149 -8.43 -18.05 4.50
CA SER A 149 -9.84 -17.80 4.22
C SER A 149 -10.37 -16.68 5.11
N LEU A 150 -11.03 -15.71 4.48
CA LEU A 150 -11.78 -14.66 5.17
C LEU A 150 -13.28 -14.91 5.05
N ASP A 151 -14.02 -14.34 6.00
CA ASP A 151 -15.48 -14.35 5.96
C ASP A 151 -15.97 -13.59 4.70
N PRO A 152 -16.79 -14.22 3.83
CA PRO A 152 -17.33 -13.58 2.63
C PRO A 152 -18.09 -12.27 2.89
N VAL A 153 -18.54 -12.04 4.13
CA VAL A 153 -19.12 -10.77 4.57
C VAL A 153 -18.20 -9.57 4.31
N LEU A 154 -16.88 -9.78 4.24
CA LEU A 154 -15.89 -8.74 3.97
C LEU A 154 -15.59 -8.53 2.49
N ASP A 155 -16.10 -9.36 1.58
CA ASP A 155 -15.74 -9.33 0.14
C ASP A 155 -16.02 -7.97 -0.51
N THR A 156 -17.14 -7.36 -0.15
CA THR A 156 -17.52 -6.03 -0.62
C THR A 156 -16.53 -4.96 -0.16
N LEU A 157 -16.04 -5.06 1.08
CA LEU A 157 -15.03 -4.18 1.64
C LEU A 157 -13.69 -4.39 0.95
N LEU A 158 -13.22 -5.64 0.87
CA LEU A 158 -11.95 -6.01 0.25
C LEU A 158 -11.90 -5.61 -1.23
N GLY A 159 -13.00 -5.81 -1.95
CA GLY A 159 -13.18 -5.41 -3.35
C GLY A 159 -13.46 -3.91 -3.55
N ARG A 160 -13.67 -3.14 -2.47
CA ARG A 160 -14.12 -1.73 -2.53
C ARG A 160 -15.37 -1.52 -3.39
N ASN A 161 -16.31 -2.46 -3.29
CA ASN A 161 -17.58 -2.42 -4.03
C ASN A 161 -18.53 -1.42 -3.37
N LEU A 162 -18.30 -0.13 -3.60
CA LEU A 162 -19.11 0.95 -3.07
C LEU A 162 -20.45 1.08 -3.81
N ILE A 163 -21.50 1.38 -3.05
CA ILE A 163 -22.85 1.65 -3.52
C ILE A 163 -23.20 3.14 -3.34
N LYS A 164 -24.39 3.56 -3.80
CA LYS A 164 -24.89 4.94 -3.65
C LYS A 164 -23.90 6.01 -4.11
N LYS A 165 -23.31 5.81 -5.30
CA LYS A 165 -22.31 6.73 -5.89
C LYS A 165 -21.07 6.93 -4.98
N GLY A 166 -20.60 5.87 -4.34
CA GLY A 166 -19.39 5.91 -3.52
C GLY A 166 -19.60 6.34 -2.07
N LYS A 167 -20.84 6.50 -1.61
CA LYS A 167 -21.16 7.01 -0.26
C LYS A 167 -21.44 5.93 0.77
N ALA A 168 -21.60 4.69 0.35
CA ALA A 168 -21.91 3.58 1.24
C ALA A 168 -21.29 2.29 0.74
N ILE A 169 -21.18 1.31 1.64
CA ILE A 169 -20.71 -0.03 1.36
C ILE A 169 -21.64 -1.04 2.06
N LYS A 170 -21.89 -2.18 1.43
CA LYS A 170 -22.72 -3.24 2.02
C LYS A 170 -21.82 -4.20 2.79
N ILE A 171 -22.09 -4.46 4.05
CA ILE A 171 -21.35 -5.45 4.87
C ILE A 171 -22.36 -6.46 5.41
N GLY A 172 -22.25 -7.71 4.94
CA GLY A 172 -23.30 -8.71 5.14
C GLY A 172 -24.62 -8.20 4.55
N ASP A 173 -25.65 -8.07 5.39
CA ASP A 173 -26.95 -7.52 5.00
C ASP A 173 -27.14 -6.03 5.32
N LYS A 174 -26.15 -5.38 5.94
CA LYS A 174 -26.25 -3.97 6.34
C LYS A 174 -25.62 -3.04 5.32
N GLU A 175 -26.22 -1.87 5.15
CA GLU A 175 -25.59 -0.74 4.46
C GLU A 175 -24.90 0.17 5.48
N VAL A 176 -23.63 0.48 5.24
CA VAL A 176 -22.79 1.31 6.10
C VAL A 176 -22.33 2.52 5.30
N GLU A 177 -22.42 3.72 5.87
CA GLU A 177 -21.87 4.92 5.22
C GLU A 177 -20.35 4.81 5.12
N PHE A 178 -19.80 5.24 3.98
CA PHE A 178 -18.39 5.14 3.68
C PHE A 178 -17.74 6.52 3.73
N HIS A 179 -16.80 6.69 4.66
CA HIS A 179 -15.98 7.89 4.78
C HIS A 179 -14.77 7.81 3.86
N GLN A 180 -14.44 8.90 3.17
CA GLN A 180 -13.37 8.92 2.15
C GLN A 180 -11.98 8.70 2.76
N ASP A 181 -11.76 9.16 3.99
CA ASP A 181 -10.47 8.98 4.70
C ASP A 181 -10.29 7.57 5.30
N PHE A 182 -11.32 6.70 5.23
CA PHE A 182 -11.20 5.34 5.75
C PHE A 182 -10.08 4.58 5.03
N ARG A 183 -9.22 3.96 5.82
CA ARG A 183 -8.14 3.10 5.34
C ARG A 183 -8.16 1.75 6.02
N LEU A 184 -8.05 0.67 5.24
CA LEU A 184 -7.86 -0.68 5.75
C LEU A 184 -6.45 -1.17 5.43
N ILE A 185 -5.76 -1.70 6.44
CA ILE A 185 -4.47 -2.38 6.34
C ILE A 185 -4.65 -3.80 6.87
N LEU A 186 -4.20 -4.79 6.11
CA LEU A 186 -4.29 -6.20 6.46
C LEU A 186 -2.91 -6.73 6.83
N ASP A 187 -2.83 -7.60 7.82
CA ASP A 187 -1.59 -8.23 8.29
C ASP A 187 -1.78 -9.74 8.43
N THR A 188 -0.81 -10.51 7.96
CA THR A 188 -0.75 -11.97 8.15
C THR A 188 0.66 -12.42 8.51
N LYS A 189 0.72 -13.50 9.29
CA LYS A 189 1.96 -14.20 9.66
C LYS A 189 2.27 -15.39 8.75
N LEU A 190 1.33 -15.74 7.87
CA LEU A 190 1.46 -16.87 6.96
C LEU A 190 2.46 -16.48 5.86
N ALA A 191 3.55 -17.23 5.75
CA ALA A 191 4.64 -17.01 4.81
C ALA A 191 4.82 -18.23 3.90
#